data_AF-A0A0L6U023-F1
#
_entry.id   AF-A0A0L6U023-F1
#
_cell.length_a   1.000
_cell.length_b   1.000
_cell.length_c   1.000
_cell.angle_alpha   90.00
_cell.angle_beta   90.00
_cell.angle_gamma   90.00
#
_symmetry.space_group_name_H-M   'P 1'
#
loop_
_entity.id
_entity.type
_entity.pdbx_description
1 polymer ?
#
loop_
_entity_poly.entity_id
_entity_poly.type
_entity_poly.pdbx_seq_one_letter_code
_entity_poly.pdbx_strand_id
1 'polypeptide(L)'
;MFGLYILILILICIGVGTGLATASLAKNKGYSEEVGLNGYFFAGFFFGIFAMIYVAGLPLSEKMREEERIKLIQEIKKIGITKQEVVTERKTVIADDLPQW
;
A
#
# COMPACT_ATOMS: atom_id res chain seq x y z
N MET A 1 0.21 -35.22 31.48
CA MET A 1 -0.21 -33.86 31.88
C MET A 1 0.79 -32.82 31.40
N PHE A 2 2.05 -32.79 31.90
CA PHE A 2 3.03 -31.75 31.58
C PHE A 2 3.34 -31.55 30.07
N GLY A 3 3.49 -32.64 29.31
CA GLY A 3 3.74 -32.57 27.86
C GLY A 3 2.60 -31.97 27.05
N LEU A 4 1.35 -32.10 27.51
CA LEU A 4 0.18 -31.52 26.83
C LEU A 4 0.18 -29.99 26.97
N TYR A 5 0.56 -29.46 28.13
CA TYR A 5 0.68 -28.02 28.36
C TYR A 5 1.78 -27.38 27.49
N ILE A 6 2.92 -28.05 27.36
CA ILE A 6 4.02 -27.58 26.49
C ILE A 6 3.56 -27.55 25.03
N LEU A 7 2.84 -28.58 24.59
CA LEU A 7 2.33 -28.66 23.21
C LEU A 7 1.29 -27.56 22.92
N ILE A 8 0.41 -27.28 23.88
CA ILE A 8 -0.56 -26.17 23.78
C ILE A 8 0.16 -24.82 23.69
N LEU A 9 1.21 -24.59 24.50
CA LEU A 9 1.99 -23.36 24.44
C LEU A 9 2.68 -23.18 23.08
N ILE A 10 3.23 -24.25 22.51
CA ILE A 10 3.84 -24.22 21.17
C ILE A 10 2.81 -23.85 20.11
N LEU A 11 1.61 -24.47 20.14
CA LEU A 11 0.53 -24.16 19.21
C LEU A 11 0.07 -22.71 19.33
N ILE A 12 -0.04 -22.17 20.55
CA ILE A 12 -0.37 -20.76 20.79
C ILE A 12 0.72 -19.87 20.21
N CYS A 13 2.00 -20.14 20.43
CA CYS A 13 3.10 -19.35 19.86
C CYS A 13 3.06 -19.32 18.32
N ILE A 14 2.79 -20.46 17.68
CA ILE A 14 2.65 -20.53 16.22
C ILE A 14 1.42 -19.74 15.75
N GLY A 15 0.29 -19.86 16.45
CA GLY A 15 -0.91 -19.08 16.19
C GLY A 15 -0.68 -17.58 16.31
N VAL A 16 0.02 -17.13 17.36
CA VAL A 16 0.37 -15.71 17.54
C VAL A 16 1.28 -15.23 16.41
N GLY A 17 2.28 -16.02 16.03
CA GLY A 17 3.18 -15.66 14.92
C GLY A 17 2.45 -15.50 13.58
N THR A 18 1.55 -16.43 13.27
CA THR A 18 0.73 -16.37 12.04
C THR A 18 -0.34 -15.26 12.08
N GLY A 19 -0.93 -15.02 13.26
CA GLY A 19 -1.83 -13.88 13.52
C GLY A 19 -1.16 -12.54 13.26
N LEU A 20 0.02 -12.32 13.84
CA LEU A 20 0.78 -11.07 13.66
C LEU A 20 1.19 -10.86 12.21
N ALA A 21 1.65 -11.91 11.52
CA ALA A 21 2.02 -11.82 10.12
C ALA A 21 0.81 -11.47 9.24
N THR A 22 -0.35 -12.07 9.49
CA THR A 22 -1.59 -11.80 8.74
C THR A 22 -2.09 -10.37 8.97
N ALA A 23 -2.05 -9.88 10.21
CA ALA A 23 -2.41 -8.49 10.53
C ALA A 23 -1.44 -7.48 9.87
N SER A 24 -0.14 -7.78 9.85
CA SER A 24 0.86 -6.95 9.19
C SER A 24 0.65 -6.87 7.68
N LEU A 25 0.32 -7.99 7.03
CA LEU A 25 -0.05 -8.00 5.60
C LEU A 25 -1.31 -7.16 5.32
N ALA A 26 -2.33 -7.25 6.17
CA ALA A 26 -3.55 -6.47 6.02
C ALA A 26 -3.29 -4.97 6.14
N LYS A 27 -2.45 -4.57 7.10
CA LYS A 27 -2.00 -3.18 7.29
C LYS A 27 -1.26 -2.66 6.06
N ASN A 28 -0.34 -3.43 5.49
CA ASN A 28 0.41 -3.04 4.29
C ASN A 28 -0.48 -2.87 3.05
N LYS A 29 -1.65 -3.52 3.01
CA LYS A 29 -2.65 -3.36 1.94
C LYS A 29 -3.64 -2.21 2.18
N GLY A 30 -3.51 -1.49 3.29
CA GLY A 30 -4.34 -0.34 3.62
C GLY A 30 -5.73 -0.68 4.18
N TYR A 31 -5.94 -1.93 4.60
CA TYR A 31 -7.13 -2.28 5.37
C TYR A 31 -7.01 -1.60 6.74
N SER A 32 -7.99 -0.75 7.09
CA SER A 32 -8.00 0.11 8.27
C SER A 32 -7.45 -0.58 9.51
N GLU A 33 -6.54 0.09 10.21
CA GLU A 33 -5.82 -0.41 11.39
C GLU A 33 -6.77 -0.99 12.47
N GLU A 34 -7.96 -0.40 12.64
CA GLU A 34 -8.97 -0.84 13.61
C GLU A 34 -9.59 -2.21 13.30
N VAL A 35 -9.79 -2.54 12.03
CA VAL A 35 -10.31 -3.85 11.58
C VAL A 35 -9.16 -4.82 11.31
N GLY A 36 -8.01 -4.28 10.90
CA GLY A 36 -6.72 -4.92 10.68
C GLY A 36 -6.21 -5.71 11.89
N LEU A 37 -6.13 -5.04 13.03
CA LEU A 37 -5.47 -5.58 14.22
C LEU A 37 -6.25 -6.67 14.93
N ASN A 38 -7.59 -6.59 14.98
CA ASN A 38 -8.40 -7.60 15.66
C ASN A 38 -8.91 -8.65 14.66
N GLY A 39 -9.53 -8.24 13.55
CA GLY A 39 -10.15 -9.17 12.61
C GLY A 39 -9.14 -10.07 11.92
N TYR A 40 -8.09 -9.49 11.31
CA TYR A 40 -7.12 -10.24 10.55
C TYR A 40 -6.07 -10.95 11.42
N PHE A 41 -5.82 -10.47 12.64
CA PHE A 41 -5.04 -11.22 13.62
C PHE A 41 -5.75 -12.51 14.02
N PHE A 42 -7.03 -12.46 14.37
CA PHE A 42 -7.79 -13.67 14.73
C PHE A 42 -7.92 -14.62 13.55
N ALA A 43 -8.11 -14.09 12.34
CA ALA A 43 -8.09 -14.91 11.13
C ALA A 43 -6.74 -15.66 11.00
N GLY A 44 -5.62 -14.96 11.14
CA GLY A 44 -4.29 -15.57 11.11
C GLY A 44 -4.03 -16.54 12.27
N PHE A 45 -4.53 -16.24 13.46
CA PHE A 45 -4.35 -17.08 14.65
C PHE A 45 -5.09 -18.41 14.56
N PHE A 46 -6.33 -18.41 14.07
CA PHE A 46 -7.16 -19.61 13.98
C PHE A 46 -6.98 -20.38 12.66
N PHE A 47 -6.83 -19.69 11.54
CA PHE A 47 -6.73 -20.30 10.21
C PHE A 47 -5.28 -20.38 9.69
N GLY A 48 -4.31 -19.83 10.42
CA GLY A 48 -2.89 -19.92 10.09
C GLY A 48 -2.59 -19.40 8.69
N ILE A 49 -2.00 -20.27 7.87
CA ILE A 49 -1.56 -19.93 6.52
C ILE A 49 -2.70 -19.63 5.55
N PHE A 50 -3.89 -20.21 5.76
CA PHE A 50 -5.04 -19.96 4.88
C PHE A 50 -5.52 -18.51 4.98
N ALA A 51 -5.56 -17.95 6.19
CA ALA A 51 -5.87 -16.53 6.37
C ALA A 51 -4.78 -15.64 5.78
N MET A 52 -3.52 -16.02 5.87
CA MET A 52 -2.44 -15.27 5.22
C MET A 52 -2.60 -15.23 3.70
N ILE A 53 -2.92 -16.36 3.05
CA ILE A 53 -3.18 -16.43 1.61
C ILE A 53 -4.42 -15.61 1.24
N TYR A 54 -5.47 -15.67 2.04
CA TYR A 54 -6.67 -14.86 1.86
C TYR A 54 -6.33 -13.37 1.87
N VAL A 55 -5.59 -12.90 2.88
CA VAL A 55 -5.18 -11.50 2.98
C VAL A 55 -4.21 -11.12 1.85
N ALA A 56 -3.30 -12.01 1.47
CA ALA A 56 -2.41 -11.80 0.33
C ALA A 56 -3.18 -11.63 -0.99
N GLY A 57 -4.30 -12.33 -1.15
CA GLY A 57 -5.19 -12.23 -2.32
C GLY A 57 -6.12 -11.01 -2.32
N LEU A 58 -6.29 -10.33 -1.19
CA LEU A 58 -7.17 -9.15 -1.11
C LEU A 58 -6.63 -7.99 -1.98
N PRO A 59 -7.49 -7.26 -2.71
CA PRO A 59 -7.08 -6.06 -3.43
C PRO A 59 -6.57 -4.98 -2.45
N LEU A 60 -5.78 -4.01 -2.93
CA LEU A 60 -5.49 -2.81 -2.12
C LEU A 60 -6.79 -2.13 -1.72
N SER A 61 -6.83 -1.65 -0.48
CA SER A 61 -7.92 -0.82 0.03
C SER A 61 -8.21 0.35 -0.90
N GLU A 62 -9.49 0.68 -1.08
CA GLU A 62 -9.93 1.78 -1.95
C GLU A 62 -9.23 3.10 -1.59
N LYS A 63 -8.96 3.34 -0.30
CA LYS A 63 -8.25 4.52 0.18
C LYS A 63 -6.83 4.61 -0.37
N MET A 64 -6.05 3.51 -0.32
CA MET A 64 -4.70 3.50 -0.88
C MET A 64 -4.72 3.61 -2.40
N ARG A 65 -5.72 3.00 -3.04
CA ARG A 65 -5.89 3.10 -4.50
C ARG A 65 -6.23 4.54 -4.93
N GLU A 66 -7.02 5.26 -4.14
CA GLU A 66 -7.30 6.68 -4.37
C GLU A 66 -6.06 7.54 -4.14
N GLU A 67 -5.29 7.32 -3.07
CA GLU A 67 -4.04 8.03 -2.82
C GLU A 67 -3.00 7.84 -3.93
N GLU A 68 -2.84 6.60 -4.43
CA GLU A 68 -1.98 6.33 -5.58
C GLU A 68 -2.45 7.07 -6.83
N ARG A 69 -3.76 7.07 -7.12
CA ARG A 69 -4.31 7.82 -8.26
C ARG A 69 -4.06 9.32 -8.13
N ILE A 70 -4.24 9.90 -6.94
CA ILE A 70 -4.01 11.32 -6.70
C ILE A 70 -2.53 11.65 -6.89
N LYS A 71 -1.62 10.81 -6.40
CA LYS A 71 -0.17 10.98 -6.63
C LYS A 71 0.18 10.94 -8.12
N LEU A 72 -0.34 9.97 -8.86
CA LEU A 72 -0.13 9.87 -10.31
C LEU A 72 -0.65 11.10 -11.05
N ILE A 73 -1.84 11.59 -10.69
CA ILE A 73 -2.40 12.82 -11.28
C ILE A 73 -1.52 14.04 -10.98
N GLN A 74 -1.00 14.15 -9.75
CA GLN A 74 -0.08 15.24 -9.39
C GLN A 74 1.24 15.16 -10.18
N GLU A 75 1.78 13.96 -10.37
CA GLU A 75 3.00 13.75 -11.14
C GLU A 75 2.80 14.12 -12.61
N ILE A 76 1.71 13.65 -13.22
CA ILE A 76 1.33 14.00 -14.60
C ILE A 76 1.12 15.52 -14.74
N LYS A 77 0.46 16.16 -13.77
CA LYS A 77 0.24 17.60 -13.77
C LYS A 77 1.57 18.37 -13.71
N LYS A 78 2.51 17.95 -12.87
CA LYS A 78 3.86 18.57 -12.80
C LYS A 78 4.58 18.46 -14.15
N ILE A 79 4.61 17.27 -14.74
CA ILE A 79 5.24 17.04 -16.06
C ILE A 79 4.59 17.91 -17.13
N GLY A 80 3.25 18.01 -17.13
CA GLY A 80 2.49 18.84 -18.05
C GLY A 80 2.81 20.33 -17.93
N ILE A 81 2.89 20.85 -16.70
CA ILE A 81 3.25 22.25 -16.42
C ILE A 81 4.68 22.54 -16.88
N THR A 82 5.64 21.69 -16.50
CA THR A 82 7.05 21.84 -16.92
C THR A 82 7.18 21.83 -18.45
N LYS A 83 6.40 20.99 -19.15
CA LYS A 83 6.41 20.97 -20.61
C LYS A 83 5.82 22.25 -21.23
N GLN A 84 4.79 22.83 -20.65
CA GLN A 84 4.23 24.11 -21.11
C GLN A 84 5.18 25.28 -20.88
N GLU A 85 5.88 25.31 -19.75
CA GLU A 85 6.84 26.36 -19.41
C GLU A 85 8.02 26.37 -20.40
N VAL A 86 8.60 25.20 -20.68
CA VAL A 86 9.70 25.03 -21.65
C VAL A 86 9.27 25.37 -23.09
N VAL A 87 8.04 25.07 -23.48
CA VAL A 87 7.52 25.43 -24.82
C VAL A 87 7.29 26.95 -24.94
N THR A 88 6.92 27.60 -23.85
CA THR A 88 6.67 29.05 -23.82
C THR A 88 7.98 29.83 -23.85
N GLU A 89 8.98 29.45 -23.05
CA GLU A 89 10.33 30.01 -23.11
C GLU A 89 10.97 29.84 -24.50
N ARG A 90 10.82 28.66 -25.12
CA ARG A 90 11.38 28.44 -26.46
C ARG A 90 10.75 29.38 -27.50
N LYS A 91 9.46 29.70 -27.38
CA LYS A 91 8.78 30.63 -28.30
C LYS A 91 9.22 32.08 -28.10
N THR A 92 9.49 32.51 -26.87
CA THR A 92 9.97 33.87 -26.59
C THR A 92 11.39 34.07 -27.07
N VAL A 93 12.28 33.09 -26.85
CA VAL A 93 13.67 33.15 -27.36
C VAL A 93 13.70 33.23 -28.89
N ILE A 94 12.86 32.46 -29.59
CA ILE A 94 12.79 32.51 -31.06
C ILE A 94 12.20 33.84 -31.54
N ALA A 95 11.27 34.45 -30.79
CA ALA A 95 10.66 35.73 -31.14
C ALA A 95 11.65 36.91 -31.03
N ASP A 96 12.61 36.85 -30.12
CA ASP A 96 13.64 37.88 -29.95
C ASP A 96 14.74 37.80 -31.05
N ASP A 97 14.93 36.63 -31.66
CA ASP A 97 15.87 36.40 -32.77
C ASP A 97 15.28 36.74 -34.16
N LEU A 98 14.03 37.19 -34.24
CA LEU A 98 13.40 37.58 -35.51
C LEU A 98 13.85 39.00 -35.93
N PRO A 99 14.39 39.17 -37.16
CA PRO A 99 14.89 40.46 -37.61
C PRO A 99 13.74 41.47 -37.72
N GLN A 100 13.87 42.57 -37.00
CA GLN A 100 12.96 43.72 -37.01
C GLN A 100 13.25 44.55 -38.27
N TRP A 101 12.62 44.20 -39.39
CA TRP A 101 12.61 45.00 -40.61
C TRP A 101 11.24 45.62 -40.85
#